data_AF-A0A1X0D2H8-F1
#
_entry.id   AF-A0A1X0D2H8-F1
#
_cell.length_a   1.000
_cell.length_b   1.000
_cell.length_c   1.000
_cell.angle_alpha   90.00
_cell.angle_beta   90.00
_cell.angle_gamma   90.00
#
_symmetry.space_group_name_H-M   'P 1'
#
loop_
_entity.id
_entity.type
_entity.pdbx_description
1 polymer ?
#
loop_
_entity_poly.entity_id
_entity_poly.type
_entity_poly.pdbx_seq_one_letter_code
_entity_poly.pdbx_strand_id
1 'polypeptide(L)'
;MAEPDAGTKLTLLGDTDTVSPDALPDLYAYPEPLSRCWVRSNFITSLDGGATLDGVSGGLAGPGDRALFKVLRELADVVLVGAGTVRMEHYGGAVLSAAARAARQRRGQAELPPIAIVTASGRLDRDMKVFTASEVTPIVLTSADVAVDTRSRSLAASRSSTTPRSTVAVSRSEQDSTSATPDSRLRVSTATSALVNTIGVTSEAVNTFM
;
A
#
# COMPACT_ATOMS: atom_id res chain seq x y z
N MET A 1 -14.49 -48.86 -5.44
CA MET A 1 -15.78 -48.23 -5.76
C MET A 1 -15.53 -46.72 -5.73
N ALA A 2 -15.38 -46.09 -6.90
CA ALA A 2 -15.14 -44.64 -6.97
C ALA A 2 -16.45 -43.90 -6.64
N GLU A 3 -16.42 -42.95 -5.72
CA GLU A 3 -17.58 -42.11 -5.46
C GLU A 3 -17.88 -41.27 -6.71
N PRO A 4 -19.06 -41.41 -7.33
CA PRO A 4 -19.37 -40.78 -8.62
C PRO A 4 -19.51 -39.25 -8.55
N ASP A 5 -19.37 -38.64 -7.37
CA ASP A 5 -19.78 -37.25 -7.13
C ASP A 5 -18.74 -36.39 -6.40
N ALA A 6 -17.52 -36.90 -6.24
CA ALA A 6 -16.43 -36.21 -5.52
C ALA A 6 -15.95 -34.91 -6.21
N GLY A 7 -16.39 -34.63 -7.44
CA GLY A 7 -15.99 -33.45 -8.23
C GLY A 7 -17.11 -32.47 -8.63
N THR A 8 -18.37 -32.72 -8.27
CA THR A 8 -19.54 -31.99 -8.83
C THR A 8 -20.25 -31.09 -7.82
N LYS A 9 -19.72 -30.91 -6.61
CA LYS A 9 -20.35 -30.05 -5.59
C LYS A 9 -20.12 -28.58 -5.92
N LEU A 10 -21.03 -28.02 -6.71
CA LEU A 10 -21.07 -26.59 -7.04
C LEU A 10 -22.12 -25.90 -6.15
N THR A 11 -21.72 -24.79 -5.53
CA THR A 11 -22.63 -23.91 -4.77
C THR A 11 -22.89 -22.66 -5.59
N LEU A 12 -24.15 -22.41 -5.94
CA LEU A 12 -24.55 -21.15 -6.56
C LEU A 12 -24.47 -20.02 -5.52
N LEU A 13 -23.69 -18.99 -5.82
CA LEU A 13 -23.73 -17.75 -5.06
C LEU A 13 -24.88 -16.88 -5.59
N GLY A 14 -25.66 -16.33 -4.68
CA GLY A 14 -26.71 -15.36 -4.97
C GLY A 14 -26.63 -14.18 -4.00
N ASP A 15 -27.42 -13.15 -4.26
CA ASP A 15 -27.52 -12.01 -3.35
C ASP A 15 -28.05 -12.48 -1.99
N THR A 16 -27.43 -11.97 -0.92
CA THR A 16 -27.90 -12.17 0.46
C THR A 16 -28.42 -10.83 0.98
N ASP A 17 -27.57 -10.08 1.68
CA ASP A 17 -27.91 -8.81 2.32
C ASP A 17 -27.22 -7.64 1.64
N THR A 18 -27.92 -6.51 1.56
CA THR A 18 -27.30 -5.25 1.12
C THR A 18 -26.34 -4.73 2.17
N VAL A 19 -25.08 -4.57 1.80
CA VAL A 19 -24.04 -4.01 2.67
C VAL A 19 -24.05 -2.49 2.59
N SER A 20 -24.33 -1.83 3.72
CA SER A 20 -24.17 -0.37 3.84
C SER A 20 -22.68 0.01 3.76
N PRO A 21 -22.32 1.16 3.13
CA PRO A 21 -20.95 1.68 3.16
C PRO A 21 -20.37 1.79 4.58
N ASP A 22 -21.20 2.04 5.58
CA ASP A 22 -20.79 2.17 6.98
C ASP A 22 -20.38 0.83 7.62
N ALA A 23 -20.75 -0.31 7.02
CA ALA A 23 -20.35 -1.64 7.45
C ALA A 23 -19.02 -2.10 6.82
N LEU A 24 -18.53 -1.42 5.78
CA LEU A 24 -17.27 -1.77 5.12
C LEU A 24 -16.05 -1.73 6.06
N PRO A 25 -15.90 -0.76 6.98
CA PRO A 25 -14.78 -0.76 7.92
C PRO A 25 -14.69 -2.04 8.75
N ASP A 26 -15.82 -2.61 9.16
CA ASP A 26 -15.87 -3.82 9.97
C ASP A 26 -15.57 -5.06 9.14
N LEU A 27 -16.14 -5.17 7.93
CA LEU A 27 -15.87 -6.28 7.01
C LEU A 27 -14.40 -6.35 6.57
N TYR A 28 -13.74 -5.20 6.52
CA TYR A 28 -12.33 -5.07 6.14
C TYR A 28 -11.43 -4.70 7.34
N ALA A 29 -11.87 -4.92 8.58
CA ALA A 29 -11.05 -4.68 9.74
C ALA A 29 -9.73 -5.49 9.65
N TYR A 30 -8.65 -4.94 10.19
CA TYR A 30 -7.45 -5.74 10.42
C TYR A 30 -7.72 -6.69 11.59
N PRO A 31 -7.15 -7.90 11.59
CA PRO A 31 -7.34 -8.83 12.69
C PRO A 31 -6.76 -8.25 13.99
N GLU A 32 -7.44 -8.52 15.11
CA GLU A 32 -6.99 -8.11 16.44
C GLU A 32 -6.87 -9.32 17.38
N PRO A 33 -5.84 -9.36 18.25
CA PRO A 33 -4.68 -8.46 18.29
C PRO A 33 -3.69 -8.75 17.14
N LEU A 34 -2.95 -7.73 16.71
CA LEU A 34 -1.84 -7.93 15.79
C LEU A 34 -0.62 -8.45 16.56
N SER A 35 -0.16 -9.65 16.19
CA SER A 35 1.07 -10.26 16.70
C SER A 35 2.28 -10.05 15.78
N ARG A 36 2.02 -9.55 14.56
CA ARG A 36 3.02 -9.19 13.54
C ARG A 36 2.45 -8.14 12.60
N CYS A 37 3.33 -7.52 11.81
CA CYS A 37 2.94 -6.65 10.70
C CYS A 37 1.96 -7.36 9.76
N TRP A 38 0.88 -6.67 9.40
CA TRP A 38 -0.11 -7.17 8.44
C TRP A 38 -0.07 -6.34 7.16
N VAL A 39 0.25 -7.00 6.04
CA VAL A 39 0.25 -6.38 4.72
C VAL A 39 -1.01 -6.80 3.97
N ARG A 40 -1.82 -5.83 3.56
CA ARG A 40 -2.99 -6.04 2.69
C ARG A 40 -2.71 -5.47 1.31
N SER A 41 -2.99 -6.26 0.28
CA SER A 41 -2.96 -5.83 -1.11
C SER A 41 -4.36 -5.56 -1.64
N ASN A 42 -4.57 -4.40 -2.29
CA ASN A 42 -5.82 -4.05 -2.96
C ASN A 42 -5.59 -3.72 -4.43
N PHE A 43 -6.25 -4.48 -5.31
CA PHE A 43 -6.08 -4.40 -6.76
C PHE A 43 -7.41 -4.56 -7.46
N ILE A 44 -7.54 -3.94 -8.62
CA ILE A 44 -8.64 -4.13 -9.56
C ILE A 44 -8.09 -4.72 -10.86
N THR A 45 -8.87 -5.60 -11.49
CA THR A 45 -8.52 -6.25 -12.77
C THR A 45 -9.78 -6.48 -13.60
N SER A 46 -9.65 -6.50 -14.91
CA SER A 46 -10.70 -6.95 -15.82
C SER A 46 -10.88 -8.47 -15.75
N LEU A 47 -11.96 -8.98 -16.36
CA LEU A 47 -12.31 -10.40 -16.34
C LEU A 47 -11.22 -11.29 -16.99
N ASP A 48 -10.52 -10.76 -17.99
CA ASP A 48 -9.41 -11.39 -18.70
C ASP A 48 -8.04 -11.13 -18.06
N GLY A 49 -7.99 -10.49 -16.88
CA GLY A 49 -6.76 -10.29 -16.11
C GLY A 49 -5.99 -9.00 -16.40
N GLY A 50 -6.55 -8.07 -17.16
CA GLY A 50 -5.97 -6.76 -17.43
C GLY A 50 -6.06 -5.81 -16.23
N ALA A 51 -4.91 -5.27 -15.80
CA ALA A 51 -4.81 -4.37 -14.64
C ALA A 51 -4.95 -2.88 -14.97
N THR A 52 -5.08 -2.52 -16.25
CA THR A 52 -5.16 -1.13 -16.72
C THR A 52 -6.11 -1.00 -17.90
N LEU A 53 -6.82 0.13 -17.95
CA LEU A 53 -7.46 0.64 -19.15
C LEU A 53 -6.76 1.97 -19.49
N ASP A 54 -6.27 2.11 -20.72
CA ASP A 54 -5.47 3.27 -21.16
C ASP A 54 -4.25 3.58 -20.26
N GLY A 55 -3.61 2.53 -19.73
CA GLY A 55 -2.38 2.63 -18.92
C GLY A 55 -2.59 3.00 -17.45
N VAL A 56 -3.83 3.17 -16.98
CA VAL A 56 -4.16 3.43 -15.57
C VAL A 56 -5.28 2.50 -15.07
N SER A 57 -5.31 2.24 -13.75
CA SER A 57 -6.36 1.39 -13.16
C SER A 57 -7.71 2.08 -13.02
N GLY A 58 -7.73 3.42 -12.97
CA GLY A 58 -8.93 4.22 -12.68
C GLY A 58 -10.09 4.06 -13.67
N GLY A 59 -9.82 3.62 -14.90
CA GLY A 59 -10.84 3.32 -15.90
C GLY A 59 -11.67 2.06 -15.60
N LEU A 60 -11.15 1.15 -14.77
CA LEU A 60 -11.85 -0.05 -14.30
C LEU A 60 -12.70 0.22 -13.06
N ALA A 61 -12.41 1.30 -12.33
CA ALA A 61 -12.96 1.57 -11.00
C ALA A 61 -14.37 2.18 -11.02
N GLY A 62 -15.36 1.39 -10.60
CA GLY A 62 -16.73 1.83 -10.33
C GLY A 62 -16.93 2.52 -8.96
N PRO A 63 -18.17 2.95 -8.64
CA PRO A 63 -18.46 3.62 -7.37
C PRO A 63 -18.15 2.77 -6.12
N GLY A 64 -18.45 1.47 -6.16
CA GLY A 64 -18.16 0.54 -5.05
C GLY A 64 -16.67 0.38 -4.79
N ASP A 65 -15.87 0.23 -5.84
CA ASP A 65 -14.40 0.16 -5.74
C ASP A 65 -13.84 1.44 -5.10
N ARG A 66 -14.28 2.61 -5.55
CA ARG A 66 -13.83 3.91 -4.98
C ARG A 66 -14.22 4.08 -3.51
N ALA A 67 -15.37 3.56 -3.10
CA ALA A 67 -15.80 3.58 -1.70
C ALA A 67 -14.91 2.66 -0.85
N LEU A 68 -14.71 1.42 -1.29
CA LEU A 68 -13.84 0.46 -0.61
C LEU A 68 -12.39 0.96 -0.53
N PHE A 69 -11.86 1.50 -1.63
CA PHE A 69 -10.51 2.06 -1.69
C PHE A 69 -10.25 3.13 -0.63
N LYS A 70 -11.25 4.00 -0.35
CA LYS A 70 -11.18 5.00 0.72
C LYS A 70 -11.18 4.34 2.10
N VAL A 71 -12.05 3.35 2.32
CA VAL A 71 -12.12 2.61 3.59
C VAL A 71 -10.80 1.91 3.89
N LEU A 72 -10.20 1.23 2.90
CA LEU A 72 -8.93 0.53 3.11
C LEU A 72 -7.79 1.49 3.50
N ARG A 73 -7.75 2.69 2.91
CA ARG A 73 -6.81 3.74 3.31
C ARG A 73 -7.12 4.29 4.70
N GLU A 74 -8.40 4.43 5.06
CA GLU A 74 -8.80 4.82 6.41
C GLU A 74 -8.33 3.80 7.48
N LEU A 75 -8.31 2.51 7.15
CA LEU A 75 -7.94 1.46 8.11
C LEU A 75 -6.42 1.25 8.23
N ALA A 76 -5.63 1.62 7.22
CA ALA A 76 -4.19 1.38 7.19
C ALA A 76 -3.39 2.34 8.07
N ASP A 77 -2.29 1.89 8.67
CA ASP A 77 -1.34 2.79 9.33
C ASP A 77 -0.42 3.46 8.31
N VAL A 78 -0.05 2.74 7.25
CA VAL A 78 0.79 3.21 6.14
C VAL A 78 0.19 2.73 4.82
N VAL A 79 0.18 3.61 3.80
CA VAL A 79 -0.14 3.25 2.42
C VAL A 79 1.15 3.11 1.62
N LEU A 80 1.48 1.88 1.22
CA LEU A 80 2.67 1.55 0.46
C LEU A 80 2.37 1.56 -1.06
N VAL A 81 3.21 2.23 -1.84
CA VAL A 81 3.02 2.39 -3.29
C VAL A 81 4.35 2.40 -4.03
N GLY A 82 4.39 1.78 -5.21
CA GLY A 82 5.59 1.80 -6.06
C GLY A 82 5.78 3.15 -6.74
N ALA A 83 7.03 3.59 -6.91
CA ALA A 83 7.33 4.87 -7.55
C ALA A 83 6.79 5.01 -8.99
N GLY A 84 6.69 3.91 -9.74
CA GLY A 84 6.07 3.89 -11.08
C GLY A 84 4.60 4.29 -11.02
N THR A 85 3.85 3.66 -10.13
CA THR A 85 2.45 3.95 -9.87
C THR A 85 2.23 5.40 -9.41
N VAL A 86 3.06 5.90 -8.49
CA VAL A 86 2.95 7.30 -8.02
C VAL A 86 3.06 8.29 -9.19
N ARG A 87 3.94 8.02 -10.16
CA ARG A 87 4.10 8.83 -11.37
C ARG A 87 2.89 8.73 -12.29
N MET A 88 2.51 7.49 -12.65
CA MET A 88 1.46 7.24 -13.64
C MET A 88 0.08 7.67 -13.18
N GLU A 89 -0.22 7.47 -11.89
CA GLU A 89 -1.54 7.78 -11.33
C GLU A 89 -1.56 9.13 -10.58
N HIS A 90 -0.47 9.91 -10.67
CA HIS A 90 -0.35 11.23 -10.05
C HIS A 90 -0.75 11.27 -8.56
N TYR A 91 -0.27 10.29 -7.77
CA TYR A 91 -0.62 10.16 -6.36
C TYR A 91 -0.25 11.42 -5.56
N GLY A 92 -1.18 11.89 -4.73
CA GLY A 92 -0.93 12.85 -3.65
C GLY A 92 -0.91 12.17 -2.28
N GLY A 93 -0.93 12.97 -1.22
CA GLY A 93 -1.17 12.49 0.14
C GLY A 93 -2.55 11.84 0.29
N ALA A 94 -2.72 11.05 1.35
CA ALA A 94 -4.03 10.50 1.69
C ALA A 94 -5.00 11.63 2.07
N VAL A 95 -6.21 11.61 1.48
CA VAL A 95 -7.29 12.56 1.79
C VAL A 95 -8.45 11.79 2.41
N LEU A 96 -8.74 12.09 3.67
CA LEU A 96 -9.83 11.48 4.46
C LEU A 96 -10.80 12.55 4.96
N SER A 97 -12.08 12.19 5.07
CA SER A 97 -13.13 13.04 5.66
C SER A 97 -12.89 13.26 7.16
N ALA A 98 -13.52 14.29 7.74
CA ALA A 98 -13.43 14.55 9.18
C ALA A 98 -13.89 13.34 10.04
N ALA A 99 -14.95 12.67 9.61
CA ALA A 99 -15.46 11.47 10.27
C ALA A 99 -14.43 10.32 10.25
N ALA A 100 -13.78 10.10 9.11
CA ALA A 100 -12.72 9.10 8.93
C ALA A 100 -11.47 9.42 9.79
N ARG A 101 -11.05 10.69 9.84
CA ARG A 101 -9.94 11.12 10.74
C ARG A 101 -10.27 10.87 12.21
N ALA A 102 -11.49 11.22 12.64
CA ALA A 102 -11.95 10.97 14.01
C ALA A 102 -12.05 9.46 14.32
N ALA A 103 -12.47 8.64 13.36
CA ALA A 103 -12.52 7.19 13.51
C ALA A 103 -11.13 6.59 13.70
N ARG A 104 -10.14 7.06 12.94
CA ARG A 104 -8.72 6.68 13.10
C ARG A 104 -8.19 7.03 14.50
N GLN A 105 -8.46 8.25 14.97
CA GLN A 105 -8.04 8.67 16.31
C GLN A 105 -8.66 7.81 17.42
N ARG A 106 -9.95 7.43 17.30
CA ARG A 106 -10.59 6.50 18.25
C ARG A 106 -9.92 5.12 18.28
N ARG A 107 -9.31 4.69 17.17
CA ARG A 107 -8.52 3.45 17.08
C ARG A 107 -7.05 3.63 17.50
N GLY A 108 -6.65 4.82 17.97
CA GLY A 108 -5.27 5.14 18.34
C GLY A 108 -4.33 5.36 17.14
N GLN A 109 -4.87 5.57 15.94
CA GLN A 109 -4.10 5.84 14.72
C GLN A 109 -3.90 7.35 14.51
N ALA A 110 -2.86 7.74 13.77
CA ALA A 110 -2.70 9.12 13.28
C ALA A 110 -3.87 9.51 12.35
N GLU A 111 -4.24 10.80 12.31
CA GLU A 111 -5.40 11.30 11.52
C GLU A 111 -5.35 10.89 10.04
N LEU A 112 -4.16 10.91 9.44
CA LEU A 112 -3.93 10.53 8.06
C LEU A 112 -2.81 9.48 7.98
N PRO A 113 -2.96 8.44 7.15
CA PRO A 113 -1.87 7.50 6.91
C PRO A 113 -0.81 8.16 6.01
N PRO A 114 0.49 8.11 6.35
CA PRO A 114 1.55 8.48 5.43
C PRO A 114 1.56 7.58 4.19
N ILE A 115 1.99 8.16 3.06
CA ILE A 115 2.33 7.42 1.84
C ILE A 115 3.80 6.98 1.93
N ALA A 116 4.06 5.69 1.79
CA ALA A 116 5.39 5.11 1.67
C ALA A 116 5.67 4.74 0.21
N ILE A 117 6.65 5.39 -0.39
CA ILE A 117 7.04 5.22 -1.80
C ILE A 117 8.20 4.23 -1.86
N VAL A 118 8.02 3.11 -2.56
CA VAL A 118 9.09 2.15 -2.82
C VAL A 118 9.78 2.48 -4.13
N THR A 119 11.11 2.62 -4.11
CA THR A 119 11.93 2.85 -5.30
C THR A 119 13.28 2.16 -5.17
N ALA A 120 13.70 1.43 -6.21
CA ALA A 120 15.04 0.84 -6.24
C ALA A 120 16.10 1.86 -6.68
N SER A 121 15.74 2.82 -7.55
CA SER A 121 16.69 3.78 -8.14
C SER A 121 16.88 5.04 -7.30
N GLY A 122 15.98 5.32 -6.36
CA GLY A 122 16.01 6.57 -5.60
C GLY A 122 15.74 7.82 -6.46
N ARG A 123 15.27 7.66 -7.71
CA ARG A 123 14.96 8.75 -8.64
C ARG A 123 13.48 9.10 -8.53
N LEU A 124 13.19 10.21 -7.84
CA LEU A 124 11.86 10.76 -7.64
C LEU A 124 11.91 12.27 -7.91
N ASP A 125 11.01 12.75 -8.75
CA ASP A 125 10.91 14.17 -9.08
C ASP A 125 10.21 14.91 -7.94
N ARG A 126 10.69 16.12 -7.64
CA ARG A 126 10.27 16.87 -6.44
C ARG A 126 8.91 17.52 -6.58
N ASP A 127 8.47 17.74 -7.81
CA ASP A 127 7.20 18.33 -8.20
C ASP A 127 6.05 17.31 -8.20
N MET A 128 6.35 16.02 -8.00
CA MET A 128 5.34 14.97 -7.85
C MET A 128 4.34 15.33 -6.74
N LYS A 129 3.04 15.12 -7.00
CA LYS A 129 1.94 15.46 -6.09
C LYS A 129 2.08 14.85 -4.70
N VAL A 130 2.74 13.71 -4.57
CA VAL A 130 2.98 13.06 -3.28
C VAL A 130 3.82 13.95 -2.36
N PHE A 131 4.71 14.79 -2.91
CA PHE A 131 5.53 15.75 -2.16
C PHE A 131 4.91 17.14 -2.04
N THR A 132 4.11 17.57 -3.02
CA THR A 132 3.58 18.93 -3.10
C THR A 132 2.14 19.06 -2.58
N ALA A 133 1.38 17.98 -2.58
CA ALA A 133 -0.03 17.91 -2.17
C ALA A 133 -0.25 16.81 -1.12
N SER A 134 0.46 16.93 0.01
CA SER A 134 0.32 16.00 1.16
C SER A 134 0.39 16.74 2.50
N GLU A 135 -0.57 16.47 3.38
CA GLU A 135 -0.57 16.98 4.76
C GLU A 135 0.46 16.25 5.64
N VAL A 136 0.70 14.96 5.35
CA VAL A 136 1.68 14.13 6.05
C VAL A 136 2.89 13.92 5.17
N THR A 137 4.07 14.08 5.75
CA THR A 137 5.35 13.79 5.09
C THR A 137 5.37 12.37 4.52
N PRO A 138 5.61 12.19 3.21
CA PRO A 138 5.81 10.87 2.62
C PRO A 138 7.10 10.21 3.11
N ILE A 139 7.07 8.88 3.20
CA ILE A 139 8.24 8.04 3.48
C ILE A 139 8.79 7.55 2.14
N VAL A 140 10.11 7.59 1.96
CA VAL A 140 10.78 6.99 0.80
C VAL A 140 11.53 5.75 1.26
N LEU A 141 11.14 4.59 0.74
CA LEU A 141 11.78 3.29 0.97
C LEU A 141 12.66 2.95 -0.23
N THR A 142 13.96 2.85 -0.01
CA THR A 142 14.96 2.60 -1.04
C THR A 142 16.09 1.70 -0.52
N SER A 143 16.94 1.20 -1.42
CA SER A 143 18.15 0.46 -1.03
C SER A 143 19.20 1.37 -0.39
N ALA A 144 20.08 0.77 0.43
CA ALA A 144 21.18 1.48 1.09
C ALA A 144 22.11 2.17 0.11
N ASP A 145 22.41 1.52 -1.03
CA ASP A 145 23.36 1.99 -2.04
C ASP A 145 23.00 3.37 -2.60
N VAL A 146 21.70 3.67 -2.72
CA VAL A 146 21.21 4.94 -3.29
C VAL A 146 20.60 5.86 -2.23
N ALA A 147 20.59 5.48 -0.96
CA ALA A 147 19.90 6.22 0.09
C ALA A 147 20.49 7.60 0.37
N VAL A 148 21.83 7.70 0.42
CA VAL A 148 22.55 8.97 0.64
C VAL A 148 22.25 9.93 -0.50
N ASP A 149 22.38 9.44 -1.73
CA ASP A 149 22.09 10.18 -2.96
C ASP A 149 20.64 10.66 -3.04
N THR A 150 19.70 9.78 -2.68
CA THR A 150 18.27 10.11 -2.63
C THR A 150 17.99 11.19 -1.59
N ARG A 151 18.59 11.07 -0.41
CA ARG A 151 18.47 12.07 0.66
C ARG A 151 19.10 13.41 0.26
N SER A 152 20.25 13.42 -0.39
CA SER A 152 20.88 14.65 -0.88
C SER A 152 20.00 15.37 -1.89
N ARG A 153 19.42 14.63 -2.85
CA ARG A 153 18.46 15.18 -3.83
C ARG A 153 17.17 15.67 -3.19
N SER A 154 16.72 15.09 -2.08
CA SER A 154 15.52 15.54 -1.36
C SER A 154 15.79 16.73 -0.43
N LEU A 155 16.94 16.78 0.25
CA LEU A 155 17.33 17.87 1.17
C LEU A 155 17.75 19.17 0.47
N ALA A 156 18.41 19.10 -0.70
CA ALA A 156 19.01 20.27 -1.35
C ALA A 156 18.02 21.41 -1.69
N ALA A 157 16.73 21.14 -1.84
CA ALA A 157 15.72 22.17 -2.09
C ALA A 157 14.78 22.50 -0.90
N SER A 158 15.12 22.11 0.34
CA SER A 158 14.41 22.60 1.54
C SER A 158 14.90 23.98 2.02
N ARG A 159 15.76 24.67 1.25
CA ARG A 159 16.24 26.02 1.57
C ARG A 159 15.24 27.15 1.25
N SER A 160 14.08 26.81 0.70
CA SER A 160 12.93 27.70 0.53
C SER A 160 11.70 27.07 1.20
N SER A 161 10.91 27.89 1.87
CA SER A 161 9.96 27.64 2.95
C SER A 161 8.81 26.64 2.72
N THR A 162 8.43 25.95 3.81
CA THR A 162 7.10 25.36 4.14
C THR A 162 6.79 23.90 3.74
N THR A 163 7.62 23.17 2.98
CA THR A 163 7.34 21.75 2.67
C THR A 163 7.78 20.79 3.80
N PRO A 164 6.95 19.79 4.20
CA PRO A 164 7.36 18.77 5.15
C PRO A 164 8.59 17.99 4.65
N ARG A 165 9.59 17.79 5.52
CA ARG A 165 10.84 17.07 5.19
C ARG A 165 10.59 15.58 4.99
N SER A 166 10.66 15.09 3.75
CA SER A 166 10.56 13.64 3.44
C SER A 166 11.56 12.80 4.25
N THR A 167 11.08 11.75 4.91
CA THR A 167 11.94 10.79 5.63
C THR A 167 12.35 9.67 4.67
N VAL A 168 13.65 9.52 4.42
CA VAL A 168 14.21 8.38 3.68
C VAL A 168 14.51 7.26 4.68
N ALA A 169 13.78 6.16 4.56
CA ALA A 169 14.03 4.92 5.29
C ALA A 169 14.72 3.91 4.37
N VAL A 170 15.72 3.24 4.91
CA VAL A 170 16.64 2.39 4.15
C VAL A 170 16.35 0.94 4.48
N SER A 171 16.09 0.12 3.46
CA SER A 171 16.10 -1.33 3.64
C SER A 171 17.56 -1.78 3.80
N ARG A 172 17.89 -2.38 4.95
CA ARG A 172 19.16 -3.07 5.19
C ARG A 172 18.96 -4.53 4.80
N SER A 173 19.85 -5.10 3.98
CA SER A 173 19.95 -6.55 3.82
C SER A 173 20.31 -7.19 5.16
N GLU A 174 19.73 -8.35 5.46
CA GLU A 174 19.82 -9.12 6.72
C GLU A 174 21.22 -9.65 7.11
N GLN A 175 22.29 -8.88 6.88
CA GLN A 175 23.63 -9.23 7.37
C GLN A 175 24.13 -8.36 8.53
N ASP A 176 23.34 -7.40 9.01
CA ASP A 176 23.72 -6.59 10.18
C ASP A 176 22.59 -6.56 11.21
N SER A 177 22.51 -7.66 11.98
CA SER A 177 21.61 -7.81 13.12
C SER A 177 22.07 -6.92 14.28
N THR A 178 21.53 -5.69 14.36
CA THR A 178 21.51 -4.90 15.59
C THR A 178 20.11 -4.35 15.87
N SER A 179 19.53 -4.90 16.94
CA SER A 179 18.31 -4.55 17.69
C SER A 179 17.56 -3.27 17.28
N ALA A 180 16.55 -3.42 16.42
CA ALA A 180 15.35 -2.60 16.47
C ALA A 180 14.18 -3.57 16.61
N THR A 181 13.48 -3.55 17.74
CA THR A 181 12.25 -4.34 17.91
C THR A 181 11.25 -3.83 16.89
N PRO A 182 10.86 -4.62 15.87
CA PRO A 182 9.85 -4.17 14.92
C PRO A 182 8.55 -3.95 15.69
N ASP A 183 7.87 -2.83 15.45
CA ASP A 183 6.54 -2.64 16.01
C ASP A 183 5.62 -3.72 15.43
N SER A 184 5.30 -4.72 16.25
CA SER A 184 4.58 -5.93 15.86
C SER A 184 3.11 -5.65 15.54
N ARG A 185 2.68 -4.38 15.57
CA ARG A 185 1.28 -3.96 15.38
C ARG A 185 1.02 -3.16 14.11
N LEU A 186 1.99 -3.04 13.20
CA LEU A 186 1.85 -2.21 12.00
C LEU A 186 0.86 -2.80 10.98
N ARG A 187 -0.11 -1.99 10.54
CA ARG A 187 -1.07 -2.27 9.46
C ARG A 187 -0.63 -1.57 8.17
N VAL A 188 -0.21 -2.33 7.17
CA VAL A 188 0.20 -1.80 5.86
C VAL A 188 -0.87 -2.13 4.83
N SER A 189 -1.24 -1.16 4.00
CA SER A 189 -2.06 -1.36 2.81
C SER A 189 -1.27 -0.95 1.58
N THR A 190 -1.32 -1.75 0.51
CA THR A 190 -0.79 -1.38 -0.81
C THR A 190 -1.92 -0.93 -1.74
N ALA A 191 -1.64 0.05 -2.61
CA ALA A 191 -2.61 0.55 -3.60
C ALA A 191 -2.05 0.45 -5.04
N THR A 192 -2.95 0.08 -5.96
CA THR A 192 -2.87 -0.30 -7.40
C THR A 192 -2.08 0.70 -8.28
N SER A 193 -1.40 0.39 -9.41
CA SER A 193 -1.42 -0.74 -10.38
C SER A 193 -0.05 -1.29 -10.83
N ALA A 194 -0.09 -2.55 -11.30
CA ALA A 194 0.77 -3.29 -12.23
C ALA A 194 2.28 -2.99 -12.29
N LEU A 195 3.05 -3.66 -11.43
CA LEU A 195 4.20 -4.46 -11.82
C LEU A 195 4.67 -5.24 -10.59
N VAL A 196 4.28 -6.52 -10.54
CA VAL A 196 5.12 -7.56 -9.97
C VAL A 196 6.39 -7.61 -10.84
N ASN A 197 7.30 -6.66 -10.66
CA ASN A 197 8.68 -6.77 -11.12
C ASN A 197 9.63 -5.74 -10.50
N THR A 198 9.38 -5.26 -9.27
CA THR A 198 10.38 -4.49 -8.51
C THR A 198 10.28 -4.73 -7.00
N ILE A 199 9.92 -5.94 -6.60
CA ILE A 199 10.33 -6.48 -5.31
C ILE A 199 11.10 -7.75 -5.62
N GLY A 200 12.37 -7.58 -6.00
CA GLY A 200 13.34 -8.65 -5.90
C GLY A 200 13.56 -8.95 -4.42
N VAL A 201 12.68 -9.77 -3.85
CA VAL A 201 13.12 -10.74 -2.85
C VAL A 201 13.51 -11.95 -3.66
N THR A 202 14.80 -12.08 -3.92
CA THR A 202 15.42 -13.33 -4.34
C THR A 202 15.04 -14.40 -3.31
N SER A 203 14.13 -15.30 -3.67
CA SER A 203 14.11 -16.63 -3.07
C SER A 203 14.93 -17.51 -4.01
N GLU A 204 16.22 -17.65 -3.69
CA GLU A 204 17.04 -18.71 -4.24
C GLU A 204 16.90 -19.93 -3.34
N ALA A 205 16.75 -21.10 -3.98
CA ALA A 205 17.01 -22.44 -3.47
C ALA A 205 16.16 -22.98 -2.30
N VAL A 206 15.16 -23.81 -2.65
CA VAL A 206 15.18 -25.21 -2.23
C VAL A 206 15.01 -26.08 -3.47
N ASN A 207 16.13 -26.59 -3.97
CA ASN A 207 16.18 -27.73 -4.86
C ASN A 207 15.98 -29.01 -4.03
N THR A 208 15.41 -30.04 -4.66
CA THR A 208 15.44 -31.47 -4.27
C THR A 208 14.53 -31.89 -3.12
N PHE A 209 13.40 -32.55 -3.42
CA PHE A 209 13.24 -34.01 -3.25
C PHE A 209 11.94 -34.52 -3.88
N MET A 210 12.12 -35.48 -4.80
CA MET A 210 11.17 -36.38 -5.49
C MET A 210 10.23 -35.82 -6.56
#